data_AF-R5XLK0-F1
#
_entry.id   AF-R5XLK0-F1
#
_cell.length_a   1.000
_cell.length_b   1.000
_cell.length_c   1.000
_cell.angle_alpha   90.00
_cell.angle_beta   90.00
_cell.angle_gamma   90.00
#
_symmetry.space_group_name_H-M   'P 1'
#
loop_
_entity.id
_entity.type
_entity.pdbx_description
1 polymer ?
#
loop_
_entity_poly.entity_id
_entity_poly.type
_entity_poly.pdbx_seq_one_letter_code
_entity_poly.pdbx_strand_id
1 'polypeptide(L)'
;MKKIFNIIEILNDLKDLEKKIYLDSPEVFVDFADRIAENNLDEMVLFFATKYNYLSIVKFILNNDIVNLNNPSKNKQFATVKEHILAAATQFNAKDIYDYIVNYDTKLEEENTEDDDIETFLKTVGEKLSDLCGQVDLGGGYYKESNKAKTPQSKKEDVADTKPNTDKPETVESTQSTDKNTDSKVEQPQQSNMYEPKFICPNCSCNIFETGYSISEKVNYKYSKDEKKLVVTSKEQENAVTCSKCGYTIEQLNPAFLENICTVQNCKKCGKDLTSAGIVTKMKTEYDSESNSFITSKKSFHCAECDSELTDYQVNYFKL
;
A
#
# COMPACT_ATOMS: atom_id res chain seq x y z
N MET A 1 -7.51 20.39 -16.40
CA MET A 1 -7.51 18.95 -16.78
C MET A 1 -6.77 18.22 -15.67
N LYS A 2 -7.49 17.72 -14.65
CA LYS A 2 -6.90 17.32 -13.36
C LYS A 2 -5.70 16.39 -13.56
N LYS A 3 -4.51 16.86 -13.17
CA LYS A 3 -3.26 16.12 -13.27
C LYS A 3 -3.21 15.06 -12.17
N ILE A 4 -3.86 13.93 -12.41
CA ILE A 4 -3.82 12.78 -11.51
C ILE A 4 -2.36 12.30 -11.43
N PHE A 5 -1.69 12.66 -10.34
CA PHE A 5 -0.38 12.11 -10.03
C PHE A 5 -0.51 10.61 -9.79
N ASN A 6 0.42 9.84 -10.34
CA ASN A 6 0.43 8.40 -10.16
C ASN A 6 0.60 8.08 -8.67
N ILE A 7 -0.48 7.65 -8.01
CA ILE A 7 -0.51 7.44 -6.55
C ILE A 7 0.54 6.40 -6.13
N ILE A 8 0.87 5.44 -7.00
CA ILE A 8 1.90 4.43 -6.76
C ILE A 8 3.31 5.05 -6.82
N GLU A 9 3.52 6.02 -7.71
CA GLU A 9 4.77 6.80 -7.81
C GLU A 9 4.98 7.63 -6.54
N ILE A 10 3.96 8.41 -6.12
CA ILE A 10 3.99 9.20 -4.88
C ILE A 10 4.26 8.32 -3.64
N LEU A 11 3.58 7.18 -3.52
CA LEU A 11 3.79 6.25 -2.41
C LEU A 11 5.18 5.61 -2.42
N ASN A 12 5.80 5.38 -3.59
CA ASN A 12 7.16 4.85 -3.68
C ASN A 12 8.20 5.94 -3.37
N ASP A 13 8.00 7.15 -3.87
CA ASP A 13 8.87 8.30 -3.60
C ASP A 13 8.86 8.68 -2.11
N LEU A 14 7.69 8.62 -1.44
CA LEU A 14 7.58 8.85 0.00
C LEU A 14 8.40 7.82 0.81
N LYS A 15 8.42 6.54 0.41
CA LYS A 15 9.26 5.50 1.03
C LYS A 15 10.74 5.67 0.77
N ASP A 16 11.14 6.15 -0.40
CA ASP A 16 12.55 6.43 -0.71
C ASP A 16 13.03 7.71 0.02
N LEU A 17 12.15 8.69 0.18
CA LEU A 17 12.35 9.89 1.00
C LEU A 17 12.51 9.55 2.48
N GLU A 18 11.61 8.73 3.04
CA GLU A 18 11.68 8.19 4.40
C GLU A 18 13.03 7.51 4.68
N LYS A 19 13.50 6.64 3.78
CA LYS A 19 14.82 5.99 3.88
C LYS A 19 15.99 6.97 3.84
N LYS A 20 15.92 8.02 3.01
CA LYS A 20 16.97 9.06 2.96
C LYS A 20 17.03 9.87 4.25
N ILE A 21 15.88 10.17 4.85
CA ILE A 21 15.81 10.86 6.15
C ILE A 21 16.37 9.97 7.27
N TYR A 22 16.05 8.67 7.28
CA TYR A 22 16.62 7.72 8.25
C TYR A 22 18.15 7.70 8.23
N LEU A 23 18.77 7.83 7.04
CA LEU A 23 20.22 7.76 6.87
C LEU A 23 20.96 9.09 7.11
N ASP A 24 20.34 10.23 6.79
CA ASP A 24 20.98 11.55 6.80
C ASP A 24 20.51 12.47 7.93
N SER A 25 19.39 12.16 8.59
CA SER A 25 18.81 12.95 9.69
C SER A 25 17.94 12.07 10.63
N PRO A 26 18.50 11.00 11.25
CA PRO A 26 17.75 10.04 12.06
C PRO A 26 17.04 10.67 13.27
N GLU A 27 17.53 11.80 13.79
CA GLU A 27 16.92 12.55 14.89
C GLU A 27 15.58 13.21 14.56
N VAL A 28 15.23 13.34 13.27
CA VAL A 28 13.91 13.80 12.80
C VAL A 28 13.15 12.73 12.01
N PHE A 29 13.68 11.50 11.95
CA PHE A 29 13.05 10.39 11.23
C PHE A 29 11.69 9.99 11.81
N VAL A 30 11.58 9.91 13.15
CA VAL A 30 10.33 9.50 13.81
C VAL A 30 9.23 10.54 13.56
N ASP A 31 9.52 11.82 13.83
CA ASP A 31 8.64 12.97 13.52
C ASP A 31 8.23 13.05 12.04
N PHE A 32 9.01 12.47 11.12
CA PHE A 32 8.65 12.35 9.70
C PHE A 32 7.78 11.12 9.43
N ALA A 33 8.19 9.94 9.89
CA ALA A 33 7.47 8.68 9.68
C ALA A 33 6.06 8.72 10.29
N ASP A 34 5.91 9.33 11.47
CA ASP A 34 4.60 9.55 12.11
C ASP A 34 3.70 10.44 11.22
N ARG A 35 4.23 11.54 10.65
CA ARG A 35 3.47 12.38 9.70
C ARG A 35 3.04 11.62 8.45
N ILE A 36 3.92 10.76 7.94
CA ILE A 36 3.65 9.94 6.76
C ILE A 36 2.54 8.90 7.08
N ALA A 37 2.57 8.27 8.24
CA ALA A 37 1.49 7.39 8.70
C ALA A 37 0.16 8.13 8.98
N GLU A 38 0.22 9.36 9.50
CA GLU A 38 -0.95 10.21 9.82
C GLU A 38 -1.57 10.93 8.60
N ASN A 39 -0.99 10.83 7.39
CA ASN A 39 -1.31 11.69 6.22
C ASN A 39 -1.01 13.19 6.39
N ASN A 40 -0.21 13.53 7.38
CA ASN A 40 0.11 14.90 7.77
C ASN A 40 1.23 15.46 6.88
N LEU A 41 0.98 15.51 5.56
CA LEU A 41 1.93 15.90 4.50
C LEU A 41 2.18 17.41 4.47
N ASP A 42 2.62 17.93 5.60
CA ASP A 42 2.73 19.35 5.90
C ASP A 42 4.04 19.98 5.40
N GLU A 43 4.34 21.21 5.85
CA GLU A 43 5.57 21.92 5.54
C GLU A 43 6.86 21.12 5.84
N MET A 44 6.89 20.24 6.84
CA MET A 44 8.06 19.38 7.11
C MET A 44 8.26 18.37 5.97
N VAL A 45 7.17 17.75 5.50
CA VAL A 45 7.22 16.82 4.37
C VAL A 45 7.57 17.53 3.07
N LEU A 46 6.98 18.72 2.84
CA LEU A 46 7.29 19.59 1.70
C LEU A 46 8.77 20.06 1.69
N PHE A 47 9.33 20.37 2.86
CA PHE A 47 10.74 20.71 3.02
C PHE A 47 11.65 19.53 2.69
N PHE A 48 11.39 18.33 3.21
CA PHE A 48 12.25 17.18 2.92
C PHE A 48 12.10 16.68 1.48
N ALA A 49 10.90 16.71 0.90
CA ALA A 49 10.70 16.49 -0.54
C ALA A 49 11.55 17.45 -1.38
N THR A 50 11.65 18.72 -0.96
CA THR A 50 12.52 19.71 -1.59
C THR A 50 14.01 19.42 -1.38
N LYS A 51 14.43 19.08 -0.15
CA LYS A 51 15.83 18.76 0.21
C LYS A 51 16.44 17.67 -0.68
N TYR A 52 15.66 16.66 -1.04
CA TYR A 52 16.10 15.52 -1.86
C TYR A 52 15.53 15.53 -3.30
N ASN A 53 14.99 16.66 -3.76
CA ASN A 53 14.51 16.92 -5.12
C ASN A 53 13.35 16.01 -5.64
N TYR A 54 12.42 15.62 -4.77
CA TYR A 54 11.19 14.90 -5.16
C TYR A 54 10.11 15.84 -5.71
N LEU A 55 10.29 16.27 -6.96
CA LEU A 55 9.34 17.15 -7.66
C LEU A 55 7.93 16.54 -7.77
N SER A 56 7.81 15.22 -7.80
CA SER A 56 6.57 14.45 -7.74
C SER A 56 5.77 14.76 -6.47
N ILE A 57 6.37 14.57 -5.30
CA ILE A 57 5.78 14.85 -3.98
C ILE A 57 5.46 16.34 -3.83
N VAL A 58 6.35 17.25 -4.25
CA VAL A 58 6.09 18.70 -4.16
C VAL A 58 4.91 19.13 -5.02
N LYS A 59 4.85 18.67 -6.28
CA LYS A 59 3.68 18.91 -7.14
C LYS A 59 2.41 18.30 -6.52
N PHE A 60 2.51 17.13 -5.92
CA PHE A 60 1.38 16.44 -5.32
C PHE A 60 0.80 17.21 -4.11
N ILE A 61 1.65 17.66 -3.18
CA ILE A 61 1.23 18.47 -2.02
C ILE A 61 0.57 19.78 -2.47
N LEU A 62 1.10 20.41 -3.52
CA LEU A 62 0.67 21.74 -3.95
C LEU A 62 -0.50 21.75 -4.96
N ASN A 63 -0.69 20.73 -5.80
CA ASN A 63 -1.85 20.66 -6.71
C ASN A 63 -3.11 20.03 -6.06
N ASN A 64 -3.07 19.71 -4.76
CA ASN A 64 -4.21 19.25 -3.96
C ASN A 64 -4.39 20.11 -2.69
N ASP A 65 -3.83 21.33 -2.70
CA ASP A 65 -3.92 22.37 -1.66
C ASP A 65 -3.61 21.94 -0.21
N ILE A 66 -2.89 20.83 -0.02
CA ILE A 66 -2.53 20.26 1.30
C ILE A 66 -1.67 21.25 2.11
N VAL A 67 -0.81 22.02 1.42
CA VAL A 67 -0.02 23.10 2.02
C VAL A 67 -0.15 24.39 1.20
N ASN A 68 -0.91 25.35 1.71
CA ASN A 68 -0.95 26.69 1.15
C ASN A 68 0.39 27.41 1.39
N LEU A 69 1.10 27.72 0.30
CA LEU A 69 2.43 28.36 0.32
C LEU A 69 2.44 29.75 0.98
N ASN A 70 1.31 30.45 1.03
CA ASN A 70 1.20 31.79 1.60
C ASN A 70 0.92 31.78 3.11
N ASN A 71 0.74 30.61 3.72
CA ASN A 71 0.64 30.49 5.17
C ASN A 71 1.96 30.89 5.87
N PRO A 72 1.91 31.33 7.14
CA PRO A 72 3.11 31.53 7.95
C PRO A 72 3.93 30.24 8.08
N SER A 73 5.25 30.34 7.90
CA SER A 73 6.14 29.18 8.08
C SER A 73 6.25 28.75 9.55
N LYS A 74 6.29 27.44 9.79
CA LYS A 74 6.69 26.84 11.06
C LYS A 74 8.17 27.13 11.37
N ASN A 75 8.99 27.34 10.33
CA ASN A 75 10.37 27.80 10.46
C ASN A 75 10.40 29.34 10.60
N LYS A 76 10.57 29.80 11.84
CA LYS A 76 10.54 31.21 12.26
C LYS A 76 11.61 32.12 11.61
N GLN A 77 12.48 31.60 10.75
CA GLN A 77 13.42 32.37 9.94
C GLN A 77 12.78 32.97 8.68
N PHE A 78 11.61 32.45 8.25
CA PHE A 78 10.90 32.85 7.04
C PHE A 78 9.49 33.35 7.39
N ALA A 79 8.96 34.31 6.63
CA ALA A 79 7.62 34.84 6.88
C ALA A 79 6.53 33.91 6.31
N THR A 80 6.80 33.25 5.19
CA THR A 80 5.88 32.34 4.50
C THR A 80 6.49 30.97 4.21
N VAL A 81 5.66 29.94 4.06
CA VAL A 81 6.10 28.62 3.56
C VAL A 81 6.79 28.76 2.20
N LYS A 82 6.29 29.65 1.31
CA LYS A 82 6.88 29.94 0.00
C LYS A 82 8.35 30.36 0.08
N GLU A 83 8.67 31.30 0.97
CA GLU A 83 10.05 31.74 1.20
C GLU A 83 10.94 30.60 1.71
N HIS A 84 10.45 29.84 2.70
CA HIS A 84 11.19 28.72 3.29
C HIS A 84 11.54 27.65 2.26
N ILE A 85 10.57 27.24 1.43
CA ILE A 85 10.77 26.19 0.43
C ILE A 85 11.60 26.70 -0.77
N LEU A 86 11.48 27.96 -1.19
CA LEU A 86 12.36 28.55 -2.21
C LEU A 86 13.81 28.68 -1.73
N ALA A 87 14.02 29.03 -0.46
CA ALA A 87 15.35 29.04 0.16
C ALA A 87 15.93 27.62 0.24
N ALA A 88 15.15 26.63 0.68
CA ALA A 88 15.56 25.22 0.68
C ALA A 88 15.90 24.71 -0.73
N ALA A 89 15.07 25.00 -1.73
CA ALA A 89 15.31 24.59 -3.11
C ALA A 89 16.60 25.20 -3.69
N THR A 90 16.94 26.43 -3.28
CA THR A 90 18.20 27.09 -3.63
C THR A 90 19.39 26.44 -2.89
N GLN A 91 19.25 26.20 -1.58
CA GLN A 91 20.29 25.58 -0.74
C GLN A 91 20.67 24.16 -1.19
N PHE A 92 19.68 23.36 -1.58
CA PHE A 92 19.86 21.96 -1.99
C PHE A 92 19.91 21.76 -3.51
N ASN A 93 20.01 22.85 -4.29
CA ASN A 93 20.10 22.84 -5.76
C ASN A 93 18.93 22.10 -6.47
N ALA A 94 17.74 22.11 -5.85
CA ALA A 94 16.51 21.50 -6.37
C ALA A 94 15.83 22.42 -7.41
N LYS A 95 16.53 22.68 -8.51
CA LYS A 95 16.16 23.69 -9.51
C LYS A 95 14.75 23.50 -10.08
N ASP A 96 14.35 22.28 -10.40
CA ASP A 96 13.04 22.02 -11.01
C ASP A 96 11.88 22.27 -10.03
N ILE A 97 12.14 22.15 -8.72
CA ILE A 97 11.21 22.51 -7.65
C ILE A 97 11.15 24.03 -7.48
N TYR A 98 12.30 24.72 -7.50
CA TYR A 98 12.35 26.18 -7.49
C TYR A 98 11.55 26.79 -8.67
N ASP A 99 11.82 26.34 -9.89
CA ASP A 99 11.12 26.80 -11.10
C ASP A 99 9.62 26.48 -11.05
N TYR A 100 9.24 25.34 -10.47
CA TYR A 100 7.83 24.98 -10.29
C TYR A 100 7.10 25.91 -9.31
N ILE A 101 7.71 26.23 -8.16
CA ILE A 101 7.13 27.06 -7.09
C ILE A 101 7.08 28.55 -7.46
N VAL A 102 8.12 29.08 -8.13
CA VAL A 102 8.10 30.46 -8.66
C VAL A 102 6.93 30.66 -9.62
N ASN A 103 6.63 29.66 -10.44
CA ASN A 103 5.54 29.67 -11.42
C ASN A 103 4.28 28.97 -10.90
N TYR A 104 4.05 28.85 -9.59
CA TYR A 104 2.88 28.14 -9.06
C TYR A 104 1.61 28.99 -9.12
N ASP A 105 1.63 30.22 -8.59
CA ASP A 105 0.46 31.10 -8.50
C ASP A 105 -0.20 31.33 -9.88
N THR A 106 0.61 31.45 -10.94
CA THR A 106 0.16 31.64 -12.33
C THR A 106 -0.51 30.41 -12.97
N LYS A 107 -0.56 29.25 -12.28
CA LYS A 107 -1.29 28.05 -12.74
C LYS A 107 -2.67 27.91 -12.09
N LEU A 108 -2.90 28.53 -10.92
CA LEU A 108 -4.17 28.45 -10.22
C LEU A 108 -5.31 29.15 -10.97
N GLU A 109 -5.00 30.09 -11.86
CA GLU A 109 -6.01 30.78 -12.68
C GLU A 109 -6.56 29.90 -13.84
N GLU A 110 -5.92 28.78 -14.20
CA GLU A 110 -6.28 27.97 -15.37
C GLU A 110 -7.13 26.70 -15.09
N GLU A 111 -7.18 26.17 -13.86
CA GLU A 111 -7.68 24.80 -13.61
C GLU A 111 -8.82 24.61 -12.57
N ASN A 112 -9.46 25.69 -12.08
CA ASN A 112 -10.52 25.61 -11.06
C ASN A 112 -11.76 24.79 -11.49
N THR A 113 -11.87 23.53 -11.04
CA THR A 113 -13.11 22.72 -11.08
C THR A 113 -13.20 21.76 -9.89
N GLU A 114 -13.91 22.21 -8.86
CA GLU A 114 -14.62 21.47 -7.78
C GLU A 114 -13.88 20.35 -7.01
N ASP A 115 -13.85 20.51 -5.68
CA ASP A 115 -13.35 19.57 -4.69
C ASP A 115 -14.43 18.58 -4.23
N ASP A 116 -14.03 17.36 -3.85
CA ASP A 116 -14.79 16.49 -2.92
C ASP A 116 -13.99 15.23 -2.49
N ASP A 117 -13.09 14.70 -3.35
CA ASP A 117 -12.41 13.41 -3.12
C ASP A 117 -11.22 13.42 -2.11
N ILE A 118 -10.76 14.60 -1.66
CA ILE A 118 -9.46 14.76 -0.99
C ILE A 118 -9.35 13.96 0.32
N GLU A 119 -10.38 13.94 1.16
CA GLU A 119 -10.31 13.29 2.48
C GLU A 119 -10.31 11.74 2.37
N THR A 120 -11.14 11.19 1.47
CA THR A 120 -11.11 9.76 1.11
C THR A 120 -9.73 9.36 0.56
N PHE A 121 -9.13 10.23 -0.25
CA PHE A 121 -7.86 10.00 -0.87
C PHE A 121 -6.68 10.06 0.13
N LEU A 122 -6.62 11.08 0.99
CA LEU A 122 -5.64 11.16 2.08
C LEU A 122 -5.74 9.91 2.96
N LYS A 123 -6.95 9.54 3.42
CA LYS A 123 -7.15 8.33 4.24
C LYS A 123 -6.59 7.06 3.56
N THR A 124 -6.82 6.90 2.26
CA THR A 124 -6.30 5.78 1.44
C THR A 124 -4.76 5.77 1.32
N VAL A 125 -4.11 6.91 1.44
CA VAL A 125 -2.63 7.03 1.44
C VAL A 125 -2.07 6.54 2.78
N GLY A 126 -2.65 6.94 3.90
CA GLY A 126 -2.13 6.64 5.24
C GLY A 126 -2.33 5.20 5.66
N GLU A 127 -3.48 4.59 5.34
CA GLU A 127 -3.70 3.15 5.53
C GLU A 127 -2.59 2.33 4.86
N LYS A 128 -2.10 2.77 3.69
CA LYS A 128 -0.98 2.13 2.95
C LYS A 128 0.41 2.47 3.49
N LEU A 129 0.54 3.47 4.36
CA LEU A 129 1.80 3.92 4.95
C LEU A 129 1.98 3.38 6.37
N SER A 130 0.91 3.29 7.17
CA SER A 130 0.90 2.58 8.46
C SER A 130 1.23 1.09 8.29
N ASP A 131 0.75 0.46 7.20
CA ASP A 131 1.09 -0.91 6.82
C ASP A 131 2.59 -1.13 6.57
N LEU A 132 3.37 -0.06 6.38
CA LEU A 132 4.81 -0.10 6.10
C LEU A 132 5.64 0.27 7.33
N CYS A 133 5.28 1.33 8.07
CA CYS A 133 5.99 1.70 9.30
C CYS A 133 5.77 0.67 10.43
N GLY A 134 4.62 -0.01 10.45
CA GLY A 134 4.28 -1.08 11.41
C GLY A 134 5.10 -2.37 11.27
N GLN A 135 6.22 -2.36 10.55
CA GLN A 135 7.10 -3.52 10.31
C GLN A 135 8.55 -3.31 10.80
N VAL A 136 8.77 -2.33 11.69
CA VAL A 136 10.06 -2.17 12.39
C VAL A 136 9.93 -2.63 13.84
N ASP A 137 10.27 -3.89 14.11
CA ASP A 137 10.44 -4.40 15.48
C ASP A 137 11.75 -3.85 16.08
N LEU A 138 11.71 -2.58 16.49
CA LEU A 138 12.78 -1.95 17.27
C LEU A 138 12.73 -2.47 18.71
N GLY A 139 13.27 -3.67 18.89
CA GLY A 139 13.21 -4.46 20.13
C GLY A 139 13.38 -3.63 21.41
N GLY A 140 12.31 -3.57 22.20
CA GLY A 140 12.17 -2.59 23.28
C GLY A 140 13.19 -2.72 24.41
N GLY A 141 13.76 -1.57 24.81
CA GLY A 141 14.64 -1.47 25.98
C GLY A 141 14.78 -0.02 26.45
N TYR A 142 14.37 0.23 27.70
CA TYR A 142 14.34 1.55 28.36
C TYR A 142 13.31 2.52 27.73
N TYR A 143 12.55 3.32 28.48
CA TYR A 143 12.80 3.89 29.80
C TYR A 143 11.75 3.55 30.88
N LYS A 144 12.10 3.86 32.13
CA LYS A 144 11.17 3.85 33.28
C LYS A 144 10.32 5.11 33.25
N GLU A 145 9.01 4.97 33.47
CA GLU A 145 8.12 6.11 33.70
C GLU A 145 8.57 6.93 34.92
N SER A 146 8.33 8.25 34.89
CA SER A 146 8.63 9.17 35.99
C SER A 146 7.46 10.13 36.25
N ASN A 147 6.59 9.71 37.17
CA ASN A 147 5.73 10.54 38.02
C ASN A 147 5.01 11.76 37.39
N LYS A 148 3.70 11.62 37.15
CA LYS A 148 2.72 12.66 37.53
C LYS A 148 1.64 12.05 38.42
N ALA A 149 1.34 12.71 39.53
CA ALA A 149 0.51 12.18 40.60
C ALA A 149 -0.72 13.06 40.90
N LYS A 150 -1.64 12.49 41.69
CA LYS A 150 -2.86 13.07 42.33
C LYS A 150 -4.14 12.97 41.49
N THR A 151 -5.31 12.59 42.03
CA THR A 151 -5.71 12.25 43.44
C THR A 151 -6.90 11.25 43.45
N PRO A 152 -7.37 10.68 44.60
CA PRO A 152 -8.00 9.34 44.64
C PRO A 152 -9.47 9.29 45.15
N GLN A 153 -9.92 8.07 45.55
CA GLN A 153 -11.20 7.66 46.20
C GLN A 153 -12.29 7.11 45.24
N SER A 154 -13.09 6.07 45.56
CA SER A 154 -13.17 5.23 46.79
C SER A 154 -13.81 3.83 46.60
N LYS A 155 -13.29 2.85 47.39
CA LYS A 155 -13.86 1.57 47.92
C LYS A 155 -15.12 0.89 47.34
N LYS A 156 -14.99 -0.42 47.02
CA LYS A 156 -15.60 -1.66 47.63
C LYS A 156 -15.21 -2.86 46.74
N GLU A 157 -14.71 -4.02 47.19
CA GLU A 157 -15.09 -5.01 48.23
C GLU A 157 -16.20 -6.00 47.81
N ASP A 158 -16.06 -7.26 48.28
CA ASP A 158 -16.73 -8.54 47.94
C ASP A 158 -16.23 -9.26 46.65
N VAL A 159 -15.65 -10.49 46.59
CA VAL A 159 -15.37 -11.69 47.45
C VAL A 159 -16.16 -12.96 47.03
N ALA A 160 -15.45 -14.10 46.97
CA ALA A 160 -15.92 -15.52 46.90
C ALA A 160 -16.54 -16.06 45.57
N ASP A 161 -16.47 -17.37 45.22
CA ASP A 161 -15.37 -18.37 45.37
C ASP A 161 -15.61 -19.67 44.52
N THR A 162 -14.58 -20.53 44.43
CA THR A 162 -14.54 -22.01 44.15
C THR A 162 -15.35 -22.70 43.02
N LYS A 163 -14.65 -23.14 41.94
CA LYS A 163 -14.32 -24.54 41.50
C LYS A 163 -15.17 -25.78 42.01
N PRO A 164 -15.05 -27.02 41.44
CA PRO A 164 -14.87 -27.51 40.04
C PRO A 164 -15.57 -28.89 39.76
N ASN A 165 -15.02 -29.72 38.83
CA ASN A 165 -15.25 -31.18 38.55
C ASN A 165 -16.50 -31.56 37.71
N THR A 166 -16.48 -32.29 36.58
CA THR A 166 -15.88 -33.58 36.10
C THR A 166 -16.59 -34.85 36.56
N ASP A 167 -17.08 -35.68 35.62
CA ASP A 167 -16.57 -37.06 35.41
C ASP A 167 -17.04 -37.75 34.11
N LYS A 168 -16.47 -38.94 33.79
CA LYS A 168 -16.65 -39.73 32.54
C LYS A 168 -16.61 -41.26 32.80
N PRO A 169 -17.54 -42.05 32.23
CA PRO A 169 -17.17 -43.19 31.35
C PRO A 169 -18.14 -43.32 30.13
N GLU A 170 -17.89 -43.99 28.99
CA GLU A 170 -17.45 -45.39 28.68
C GLU A 170 -18.48 -46.49 29.08
N THR A 171 -18.95 -47.41 28.20
CA THR A 171 -18.70 -47.63 26.74
C THR A 171 -20.02 -47.70 25.93
N VAL A 172 -20.49 -48.68 25.10
CA VAL A 172 -20.11 -50.06 24.70
C VAL A 172 -20.25 -50.25 23.15
N GLU A 173 -21.16 -51.08 22.62
CA GLU A 173 -21.18 -51.50 21.19
C GLU A 173 -22.58 -51.69 20.55
N SER A 174 -22.58 -51.72 19.21
CA SER A 174 -23.33 -52.63 18.30
C SER A 174 -24.64 -52.24 17.56
N THR A 175 -24.57 -52.48 16.24
CA THR A 175 -25.63 -52.75 15.23
C THR A 175 -26.54 -51.63 14.70
N GLN A 176 -26.95 -51.80 13.44
CA GLN A 176 -27.68 -50.85 12.59
C GLN A 176 -29.18 -51.17 12.49
N SER A 177 -30.04 -50.15 12.42
CA SER A 177 -31.34 -50.17 11.74
C SER A 177 -31.83 -48.74 11.47
N THR A 178 -32.65 -48.55 10.44
CA THR A 178 -33.45 -47.33 10.16
C THR A 178 -34.44 -47.05 11.33
N ASP A 179 -34.85 -45.81 11.65
CA ASP A 179 -35.30 -44.75 10.74
C ASP A 179 -35.23 -43.32 11.37
N LYS A 180 -35.64 -42.30 10.60
CA LYS A 180 -35.54 -40.83 10.83
C LYS A 180 -35.88 -40.30 12.25
N ASN A 181 -34.93 -39.62 12.90
CA ASN A 181 -34.98 -38.18 13.31
C ASN A 181 -33.94 -37.84 14.40
N THR A 182 -32.97 -36.99 14.08
CA THR A 182 -32.25 -36.14 15.08
C THR A 182 -31.64 -34.92 14.37
N ASP A 183 -31.39 -33.85 15.11
CA ASP A 183 -30.78 -32.62 14.60
C ASP A 183 -29.48 -32.87 13.81
N SER A 184 -29.40 -32.28 12.61
CA SER A 184 -28.14 -32.10 11.89
C SER A 184 -27.27 -31.10 12.65
N LYS A 185 -26.51 -31.61 13.64
CA LYS A 185 -25.43 -30.87 14.28
C LYS A 185 -24.54 -30.32 13.18
N VAL A 186 -24.50 -29.00 13.04
CA VAL A 186 -23.75 -28.31 11.98
C VAL A 186 -22.29 -28.71 12.06
N GLU A 187 -21.83 -29.51 11.10
CA GLU A 187 -20.41 -29.59 10.79
C GLU A 187 -20.01 -28.19 10.33
N GLN A 188 -19.23 -27.48 11.15
CA GLN A 188 -18.60 -26.25 10.70
C GLN A 188 -17.75 -26.62 9.49
N PRO A 189 -17.91 -25.96 8.33
CA PRO A 189 -17.05 -26.20 7.19
C PRO A 189 -15.60 -26.08 7.63
N GLN A 190 -14.78 -27.08 7.31
CA GLN A 190 -13.33 -26.94 7.46
C GLN A 190 -12.94 -25.70 6.67
N GLN A 191 -12.41 -24.68 7.35
CA GLN A 191 -11.90 -23.49 6.69
C GLN A 191 -10.70 -23.94 5.84
N SER A 192 -10.93 -24.11 4.54
CA SER A 192 -9.85 -24.14 3.59
C SER A 192 -9.14 -22.80 3.68
N ASN A 193 -7.84 -22.83 3.98
CA ASN A 193 -6.96 -21.65 3.89
C ASN A 193 -6.69 -21.32 2.41
N MET A 194 -7.75 -21.24 1.61
CA MET A 194 -7.71 -20.93 0.20
C MET A 194 -7.60 -19.41 0.05
N TYR A 195 -6.62 -18.97 -0.73
CA TYR A 195 -6.38 -17.56 -0.95
C TYR A 195 -7.57 -16.86 -1.62
N GLU A 196 -8.07 -15.83 -0.96
CA GLU A 196 -9.14 -14.96 -1.44
C GLU A 196 -8.54 -13.64 -1.94
N PRO A 197 -8.50 -13.38 -3.26
CA PRO A 197 -7.94 -12.15 -3.80
C PRO A 197 -8.80 -10.94 -3.44
N LYS A 198 -8.14 -9.82 -3.11
CA LYS A 198 -8.82 -8.58 -2.70
C LYS A 198 -8.30 -7.39 -3.46
N PHE A 199 -9.20 -6.66 -4.10
CA PHE A 199 -8.96 -5.34 -4.64
C PHE A 199 -10.17 -4.47 -4.28
N ILE A 200 -9.95 -3.48 -3.41
CA ILE A 200 -11.02 -2.61 -2.91
C ILE A 200 -11.22 -1.45 -3.90
N CYS A 201 -12.42 -1.31 -4.44
CA CYS A 201 -12.78 -0.15 -5.26
C CYS A 201 -12.90 1.11 -4.36
N PRO A 202 -12.27 2.23 -4.74
CA PRO A 202 -12.18 3.43 -3.89
C PRO A 202 -13.54 4.05 -3.56
N ASN A 203 -14.50 4.03 -4.50
CA ASN A 203 -15.80 4.69 -4.35
C ASN A 203 -16.83 3.92 -3.50
N CYS A 204 -16.76 2.58 -3.46
CA CYS A 204 -17.75 1.74 -2.76
C CYS A 204 -17.19 1.00 -1.53
N SER A 205 -15.88 1.14 -1.26
CA SER A 205 -15.10 0.33 -0.32
C SER A 205 -15.33 -1.18 -0.46
N CYS A 206 -15.63 -1.65 -1.67
CA CYS A 206 -16.09 -3.02 -1.94
C CYS A 206 -15.06 -3.81 -2.76
N ASN A 207 -14.88 -5.09 -2.44
CA ASN A 207 -13.95 -5.95 -3.17
C ASN A 207 -14.50 -6.27 -4.56
N ILE A 208 -13.82 -5.84 -5.62
CA ILE A 208 -14.29 -6.04 -6.99
C ILE A 208 -14.21 -7.49 -7.47
N PHE A 209 -13.48 -8.36 -6.75
CA PHE A 209 -13.51 -9.80 -7.00
C PHE A 209 -14.79 -10.47 -6.45
N GLU A 210 -15.38 -9.91 -5.39
CA GLU A 210 -16.68 -10.37 -4.84
C GLU A 210 -17.86 -9.76 -5.61
N THR A 211 -17.81 -8.45 -5.91
CA THR A 211 -18.92 -7.74 -6.58
C THR A 211 -18.88 -7.84 -8.11
N GLY A 212 -17.78 -8.34 -8.66
CA GLY A 212 -17.44 -8.24 -10.08
C GLY A 212 -16.99 -6.84 -10.51
N TYR A 213 -16.44 -6.82 -11.72
CA TYR A 213 -16.06 -5.61 -12.47
C TYR A 213 -16.29 -5.82 -13.97
N SER A 214 -16.26 -4.74 -14.74
CA SER A 214 -16.28 -4.74 -16.21
C SER A 214 -15.08 -3.98 -16.78
N ILE A 215 -14.81 -4.18 -18.08
CA ILE A 215 -13.71 -3.56 -18.82
C ILE A 215 -14.22 -2.97 -20.13
N SER A 216 -13.56 -1.94 -20.64
CA SER A 216 -13.88 -1.33 -21.93
C SER A 216 -12.98 -1.87 -23.04
N GLU A 217 -13.58 -2.27 -24.17
CA GLU A 217 -12.87 -2.63 -25.39
C GLU A 217 -13.23 -1.68 -26.53
N LYS A 218 -12.23 -0.99 -27.07
CA LYS A 218 -12.35 -0.09 -28.20
C LYS A 218 -12.13 -0.85 -29.50
N VAL A 219 -13.20 -1.12 -30.22
CA VAL A 219 -13.17 -1.86 -31.50
C VAL A 219 -13.49 -0.92 -32.65
N ASN A 220 -12.51 -0.72 -33.55
CA ASN A 220 -12.66 0.10 -34.73
C ASN A 220 -13.01 -0.77 -35.94
N TYR A 221 -13.98 -0.34 -36.75
CA TYR A 221 -14.46 -1.06 -37.92
C TYR A 221 -14.29 -0.25 -39.21
N LYS A 222 -14.07 -0.94 -40.32
CA LYS A 222 -14.04 -0.38 -41.67
C LYS A 222 -14.82 -1.27 -42.63
N TYR A 223 -15.48 -0.68 -43.62
CA TYR A 223 -16.09 -1.45 -44.71
C TYR A 223 -15.02 -1.97 -45.68
N SER A 224 -14.93 -3.30 -45.81
CA SER A 224 -14.15 -3.97 -46.84
C SER A 224 -14.98 -4.08 -48.12
N LYS A 225 -14.47 -3.54 -49.24
CA LYS A 225 -15.14 -3.67 -50.55
C LYS A 225 -15.05 -5.10 -51.08
N ASP A 226 -13.96 -5.78 -50.79
CA ASP A 226 -13.64 -7.10 -51.32
C ASP A 226 -14.44 -8.19 -50.58
N GLU A 227 -14.55 -8.08 -49.26
CA GLU A 227 -15.39 -8.97 -48.43
C GLU A 227 -16.85 -8.49 -48.30
N LYS A 228 -17.19 -7.32 -48.85
CA LYS A 228 -18.53 -6.70 -48.87
C LYS A 228 -19.19 -6.57 -47.49
N LYS A 229 -18.40 -6.41 -46.43
CA LYS A 229 -18.84 -6.38 -45.03
C LYS A 229 -17.97 -5.45 -44.18
N LEU A 230 -18.39 -5.18 -42.94
CA LEU A 230 -17.53 -4.56 -41.94
C LEU A 230 -16.46 -5.57 -41.47
N VAL A 231 -15.21 -5.09 -41.39
CA VAL A 231 -14.07 -5.80 -40.80
C VAL A 231 -13.48 -4.97 -39.67
N VAL A 232 -12.97 -5.62 -38.63
CA VAL A 232 -12.26 -4.95 -37.53
C VAL A 232 -10.90 -4.46 -38.06
N THR A 233 -10.59 -3.18 -37.87
CA THR A 233 -9.27 -2.61 -38.21
C THR A 233 -8.33 -2.51 -37.03
N SER A 234 -8.88 -2.36 -35.82
CA SER A 234 -8.12 -2.51 -34.57
C SER A 234 -9.08 -2.85 -33.43
N LYS A 235 -8.56 -3.58 -32.45
CA LYS A 235 -9.20 -3.83 -31.15
C LYS A 235 -8.17 -3.53 -30.07
N GLU A 236 -8.54 -2.71 -29.12
CA GLU A 236 -7.70 -2.23 -28.03
C GLU A 236 -8.49 -2.35 -26.73
N GLN A 237 -7.88 -2.90 -25.67
CA GLN A 237 -8.49 -2.96 -24.35
C GLN A 237 -8.04 -1.71 -23.58
N GLU A 238 -8.97 -0.95 -23.04
CA GLU A 238 -8.63 0.25 -22.27
C GLU A 238 -8.10 -0.17 -20.89
N ASN A 239 -7.07 0.52 -20.38
CA ASN A 239 -6.57 0.33 -19.02
C ASN A 239 -7.50 1.03 -18.03
N ALA A 240 -8.74 0.55 -17.94
CA ALA A 240 -9.76 1.04 -17.03
C ALA A 240 -10.70 -0.11 -16.65
N VAL A 241 -11.09 -0.14 -15.37
CA VAL A 241 -11.94 -1.19 -14.80
C VAL A 241 -13.09 -0.54 -14.06
N THR A 242 -14.33 -0.82 -14.47
CA THR A 242 -15.53 -0.26 -13.83
C THR A 242 -16.06 -1.23 -12.76
N CYS A 243 -16.28 -0.73 -11.55
CA CYS A 243 -16.81 -1.53 -10.44
C CYS A 243 -18.30 -1.84 -10.64
N SER A 244 -18.67 -3.12 -10.72
CA SER A 244 -20.06 -3.54 -10.99
C SER A 244 -21.05 -3.18 -9.88
N LYS A 245 -20.61 -2.89 -8.65
CA LYS A 245 -21.48 -2.46 -7.54
C LYS A 245 -21.93 -1.00 -7.67
N CYS A 246 -21.06 -0.10 -8.14
CA CYS A 246 -21.27 1.35 -8.04
C CYS A 246 -21.09 2.12 -9.36
N GLY A 247 -20.68 1.47 -10.45
CA GLY A 247 -20.47 2.12 -11.75
C GLY A 247 -19.24 3.03 -11.83
N TYR A 248 -18.45 3.15 -10.76
CA TYR A 248 -17.21 3.95 -10.76
C TYR A 248 -16.14 3.29 -11.62
N THR A 249 -15.61 4.05 -12.58
CA THR A 249 -14.49 3.63 -13.45
C THR A 249 -13.16 3.93 -12.78
N ILE A 250 -12.43 2.88 -12.45
CA ILE A 250 -11.08 2.96 -11.91
C ILE A 250 -10.13 3.07 -13.10
N GLU A 251 -9.78 4.31 -13.45
CA GLU A 251 -8.83 4.59 -14.52
C GLU A 251 -7.42 4.06 -14.21
N GLN A 252 -6.66 3.78 -15.27
CA GLN A 252 -5.29 3.24 -15.27
C GLN A 252 -5.13 1.84 -14.63
N LEU A 253 -6.20 1.25 -14.09
CA LEU A 253 -6.22 -0.13 -13.60
C LEU A 253 -6.22 -1.11 -14.78
N ASN A 254 -5.05 -1.67 -15.10
CA ASN A 254 -4.90 -2.71 -16.12
C ASN A 254 -5.54 -4.04 -15.63
N PRO A 255 -6.47 -4.66 -16.36
CA PRO A 255 -7.07 -5.94 -16.00
C PRO A 255 -6.06 -7.08 -15.75
N ALA A 256 -4.90 -7.07 -16.41
CA ALA A 256 -3.83 -8.03 -16.15
C ALA A 256 -3.22 -7.89 -14.75
N PHE A 257 -3.29 -6.72 -14.11
CA PHE A 257 -2.87 -6.56 -12.71
C PHE A 257 -3.83 -7.29 -11.76
N LEU A 258 -5.13 -7.28 -12.07
CA LEU A 258 -6.14 -8.04 -11.31
C LEU A 258 -5.92 -9.55 -11.43
N GLU A 259 -5.57 -10.04 -12.62
CA GLU A 259 -5.16 -11.44 -12.83
C GLU A 259 -3.87 -11.80 -12.06
N ASN A 260 -2.90 -10.88 -11.97
CA ASN A 260 -1.70 -11.06 -11.15
C ASN A 260 -2.02 -11.12 -9.64
N ILE A 261 -3.01 -10.37 -9.14
CA ILE A 261 -3.49 -10.49 -7.75
C ILE A 261 -4.07 -11.89 -7.54
N CYS A 262 -5.01 -12.33 -8.38
CA CYS A 262 -5.62 -13.68 -8.31
C CYS A 262 -4.61 -14.83 -8.33
N THR A 263 -3.41 -14.61 -8.87
CA THR A 263 -2.36 -15.63 -9.04
C THR A 263 -1.09 -15.35 -8.23
N VAL A 264 -1.08 -14.37 -7.31
CA VAL A 264 0.14 -13.91 -6.62
C VAL A 264 0.86 -15.02 -5.85
N GLN A 265 0.10 -15.93 -5.23
CA GLN A 265 0.66 -17.07 -4.52
C GLN A 265 1.22 -18.15 -5.45
N ASN A 266 0.83 -18.20 -6.73
CA ASN A 266 1.22 -19.26 -7.63
C ASN A 266 2.54 -18.95 -8.35
N CYS A 267 3.38 -19.98 -8.50
CA CYS A 267 4.58 -19.87 -9.31
C CYS A 267 4.21 -19.67 -10.79
N LYS A 268 4.61 -18.54 -11.38
CA LYS A 268 4.28 -18.19 -12.79
C LYS A 268 4.81 -19.18 -13.84
N LYS A 269 5.73 -20.08 -13.47
CA LYS A 269 6.29 -21.12 -14.37
C LYS A 269 5.63 -22.50 -14.22
N CYS A 270 5.23 -22.91 -13.00
CA CYS A 270 4.72 -24.27 -12.75
C CYS A 270 3.31 -24.33 -12.14
N GLY A 271 2.68 -23.20 -11.85
CA GLY A 271 1.33 -23.11 -11.29
C GLY A 271 1.18 -23.53 -9.83
N LYS A 272 2.17 -24.21 -9.23
CA LYS A 272 2.15 -24.58 -7.80
C LYS A 272 2.11 -23.34 -6.92
N ASP A 273 1.26 -23.39 -5.89
CA ASP A 273 1.20 -22.40 -4.81
C ASP A 273 2.51 -22.41 -4.02
N LEU A 274 3.15 -21.24 -3.92
CA LEU A 274 4.44 -21.01 -3.29
C LEU A 274 4.41 -21.11 -1.77
N THR A 275 3.23 -21.01 -1.13
CA THR A 275 3.08 -21.22 0.32
C THR A 275 3.18 -22.70 0.71
N SER A 276 2.75 -23.60 -0.18
CA SER A 276 2.87 -25.06 0.00
C SER A 276 4.11 -25.66 -0.68
N ALA A 277 4.52 -25.14 -1.85
CA ALA A 277 5.74 -25.55 -2.55
C ALA A 277 7.03 -25.01 -1.91
N GLY A 278 6.97 -23.86 -1.24
CA GLY A 278 8.13 -23.19 -0.65
C GLY A 278 8.91 -22.29 -1.62
N ILE A 279 9.66 -21.36 -1.02
CA ILE A 279 10.47 -20.36 -1.72
C ILE A 279 11.92 -20.47 -1.25
N VAL A 280 12.86 -20.54 -2.18
CA VAL A 280 14.31 -20.66 -1.94
C VAL A 280 14.97 -19.31 -2.16
N THR A 281 15.68 -18.80 -1.16
CA THR A 281 16.58 -17.65 -1.36
C THR A 281 17.87 -18.15 -2.02
N LYS A 282 18.29 -17.49 -3.09
CA LYS A 282 19.63 -17.64 -3.69
C LYS A 282 20.46 -16.40 -3.45
N MET A 283 21.76 -16.61 -3.27
CA MET A 283 22.76 -15.55 -3.18
C MET A 283 23.81 -15.81 -4.26
N LYS A 284 23.95 -14.88 -5.21
CA LYS A 284 25.11 -14.84 -6.09
C LYS A 284 26.27 -14.29 -5.27
N THR A 285 27.34 -15.07 -5.16
CA THR A 285 28.62 -14.62 -4.59
C THR A 285 29.65 -14.44 -5.68
N GLU A 286 30.52 -13.46 -5.51
CA GLU A 286 31.67 -13.16 -6.36
C GLU A 286 32.92 -13.15 -5.50
N TYR A 287 34.04 -13.64 -6.04
CA TYR A 287 35.30 -13.67 -5.32
C TYR A 287 35.98 -12.30 -5.45
N ASP A 288 36.14 -11.61 -4.33
CA ASP A 288 36.93 -10.39 -4.25
C ASP A 288 38.39 -10.74 -3.94
N SER A 289 39.28 -10.32 -4.84
CA SER A 289 40.72 -10.48 -4.71
C SER A 289 41.36 -9.50 -3.72
N GLU A 290 40.71 -8.40 -3.36
CA GLU A 290 41.25 -7.41 -2.41
C GLU A 290 41.04 -7.85 -0.95
N SER A 291 39.83 -8.31 -0.60
CA SER A 291 39.54 -8.95 0.70
C SER A 291 39.99 -10.42 0.78
N ASN A 292 40.33 -11.05 -0.35
CA ASN A 292 40.58 -12.48 -0.47
C ASN A 292 39.40 -13.33 0.08
N SER A 293 38.18 -12.94 -0.28
CA SER A 293 36.94 -13.53 0.25
C SER A 293 35.80 -13.56 -0.78
N PHE A 294 34.72 -14.28 -0.48
CA PHE A 294 33.50 -14.25 -1.29
C PHE A 294 32.53 -13.19 -0.76
N ILE A 295 32.23 -12.18 -1.57
CA ILE A 295 31.22 -11.15 -1.29
C ILE A 295 29.89 -11.51 -1.96
N THR A 296 28.76 -11.12 -1.37
CA THR A 296 27.43 -11.34 -1.96
C THR A 296 27.08 -10.18 -2.90
N SER A 297 26.83 -10.47 -4.18
CA SER A 297 26.57 -9.46 -5.20
C SER A 297 25.09 -9.36 -5.63
N LYS A 298 24.27 -10.41 -5.43
CA LYS A 298 22.82 -10.37 -5.63
C LYS A 298 22.09 -11.36 -4.71
N LYS A 299 21.00 -10.93 -4.06
CA LYS A 299 19.95 -11.79 -3.47
C LYS A 299 18.82 -11.98 -4.50
N SER A 300 18.29 -13.19 -4.63
CA SER A 300 17.08 -13.47 -5.43
C SER A 300 16.25 -14.58 -4.78
N PHE A 301 14.98 -14.69 -5.17
CA PHE A 301 14.04 -15.67 -4.60
C PHE A 301 13.49 -16.54 -5.72
N HIS A 302 13.43 -17.85 -5.49
CA HIS A 302 13.08 -18.84 -6.51
C HIS A 302 12.01 -19.80 -5.99
N CYS A 303 11.11 -20.24 -6.87
CA CYS A 303 10.18 -21.32 -6.55
C CYS A 303 10.96 -22.61 -6.28
N ALA A 304 10.82 -23.23 -5.10
CA ALA A 304 11.59 -24.41 -4.72
C ALA A 304 11.42 -25.60 -5.68
N GLU A 305 10.24 -25.70 -6.31
CA GLU A 305 9.83 -26.80 -7.18
C GLU A 305 10.33 -26.72 -8.64
N CYS A 306 10.59 -25.53 -9.18
CA CYS A 306 10.94 -25.37 -10.60
C CYS A 306 12.00 -24.28 -10.88
N ASP A 307 12.61 -23.77 -9.83
CA ASP A 307 13.78 -22.89 -9.79
C ASP A 307 13.66 -21.54 -10.52
N SER A 308 12.45 -21.16 -10.94
CA SER A 308 12.19 -19.84 -11.52
C SER A 308 12.24 -18.75 -10.47
N GLU A 309 12.94 -17.66 -10.80
CA GLU A 309 12.97 -16.43 -10.02
C GLU A 309 11.55 -15.85 -9.87
N LEU A 310 11.19 -15.41 -8.67
CA LEU A 310 9.92 -14.74 -8.37
C LEU A 310 9.93 -13.34 -8.97
N THR A 311 8.75 -12.85 -9.38
CA THR A 311 8.60 -11.46 -9.82
C THR A 311 8.61 -10.50 -8.63
N ASP A 312 9.05 -9.25 -8.81
CA ASP A 312 9.14 -8.24 -7.74
C ASP A 312 7.82 -8.06 -7.00
N TYR A 313 6.69 -8.16 -7.70
CA TYR A 313 5.34 -8.14 -7.11
C TYR A 313 5.13 -9.26 -6.08
N GLN A 314 5.63 -10.47 -6.36
CA GLN A 314 5.54 -11.62 -5.45
C GLN A 314 6.54 -11.51 -4.30
N VAL A 315 7.75 -10.99 -4.55
CA VAL A 315 8.74 -10.70 -3.50
C VAL A 315 8.19 -9.68 -2.49
N ASN A 316 7.57 -8.61 -2.98
CA ASN A 316 6.90 -7.61 -2.14
C ASN A 316 5.68 -8.19 -1.39
N TYR A 317 4.87 -9.03 -2.04
CA TYR A 317 3.72 -9.69 -1.41
C TYR A 317 4.13 -10.64 -0.27
N PHE A 318 5.20 -11.42 -0.46
CA PHE A 318 5.72 -12.36 0.53
C PHE A 318 6.70 -11.75 1.55
N LYS A 319 7.08 -10.47 1.40
CA LYS A 319 7.96 -9.72 2.33
C LYS A 319 9.36 -10.36 2.52
N LEU A 320 10.06 -10.66 1.42
CA LEU A 320 11.28 -11.50 1.39
C LEU A 320 12.61 -10.73 1.24
#